data_AF-A0A4P5PBC2-F1
#
_entry.id   AF-A0A4P5PBC2-F1
#
_cell.length_a   1.000
_cell.length_b   1.000
_cell.length_c   1.000
_cell.angle_alpha   90.00
_cell.angle_beta   90.00
_cell.angle_gamma   90.00
#
_symmetry.space_group_name_H-M   'P 1'
#
loop_
_entity.id
_entity.type
_entity.pdbx_description
1 polymer ?
#
loop_
_entity_poly.entity_id
_entity_poly.type
_entity_poly.pdbx_seq_one_letter_code
_entity_poly.pdbx_strand_id
1 'polypeptide(L)'
;MRRKIFPVVMVLIGIICFFEGDFGDYLVFLLLALGVRLIYQGIKGRPRTPRKDVMPALTKEKEEYYTGLGMSESEIELFRETMNISKKQITQLQTNMKQNAKLKAIDLRHDTLKAAKALFKELVKEPTRLPEASQFLYTHLPNIVDLTNNYVEINNHEVKSKEVYGKLEESAQIIDQMAALIVKDYQQFVSNDLEEMDVELSIARRNLDSDPDLAEQFSEQEI
;
A
#
# COMPACT_ATOMS: atom_id res chain seq x y z
N MET A 1 -37.24 -8.42 3.83
CA MET A 1 -37.94 -7.13 3.62
C MET A 1 -38.73 -6.64 4.85
N ARG A 2 -38.26 -6.85 6.10
CA ARG A 2 -38.97 -6.49 7.36
C ARG A 2 -38.11 -5.67 8.32
N ARG A 3 -37.64 -4.48 7.91
CA ARG A 3 -36.79 -3.61 8.78
C ARG A 3 -37.25 -2.16 8.93
N LYS A 4 -38.34 -1.75 8.27
CA LYS A 4 -38.84 -0.35 8.32
C LYS A 4 -40.15 -0.17 9.11
N ILE A 5 -40.71 -1.23 9.68
CA ILE A 5 -42.01 -1.18 10.39
C ILE A 5 -41.83 -0.71 11.85
N PHE A 6 -40.70 -1.06 12.47
CA PHE A 6 -40.41 -0.73 13.87
C PHE A 6 -40.41 0.79 14.19
N PRO A 7 -39.80 1.69 13.38
CA PRO A 7 -39.83 3.12 13.68
C PRO A 7 -41.25 3.72 13.52
N VAL A 8 -42.06 3.20 12.60
CA VAL A 8 -43.43 3.70 12.39
C VAL A 8 -44.35 3.32 13.55
N VAL A 9 -44.18 2.10 14.10
CA VAL A 9 -44.93 1.64 15.27
C VAL A 9 -44.54 2.43 16.52
N MET A 10 -43.25 2.75 16.70
CA MET A 10 -42.79 3.61 17.81
C MET A 10 -43.34 5.04 17.74
N VAL A 11 -43.44 5.61 16.53
CA VAL A 11 -44.04 6.94 16.35
C VAL A 11 -45.55 6.92 16.64
N LEU A 12 -46.27 5.88 16.21
CA LEU A 12 -47.69 5.73 16.52
C LEU A 12 -47.97 5.53 18.01
N ILE A 13 -47.14 4.73 18.70
CA ILE A 13 -47.23 4.56 20.16
C ILE A 13 -46.93 5.88 20.88
N GLY A 14 -45.95 6.65 20.40
CA GLY A 14 -45.64 7.98 20.94
C GLY A 14 -46.78 9.00 20.76
N ILE A 15 -47.52 8.94 19.65
CA ILE A 15 -48.69 9.80 19.39
C ILE A 15 -49.90 9.38 20.26
N ILE A 16 -50.07 8.09 20.53
CA ILE A 16 -51.14 7.60 21.42
C ILE A 16 -50.86 7.99 22.87
N CYS A 17 -49.60 7.87 23.33
CA CYS A 17 -49.20 8.36 24.65
C CYS A 17 -49.29 9.90 24.77
N PHE A 18 -49.28 10.64 23.65
CA PHE A 18 -49.39 12.10 23.62
C PHE A 18 -50.75 12.64 24.14
N PHE A 19 -51.79 11.81 24.12
CA PHE A 19 -53.15 12.24 24.52
C PHE A 19 -53.50 11.99 25.99
N GLU A 20 -52.73 11.17 26.72
CA GLU A 20 -53.03 10.79 28.11
C GLU A 20 -51.94 11.16 29.14
N GLY A 21 -50.73 11.56 28.71
CA GLY A 21 -49.61 11.83 29.62
C GLY A 21 -49.57 13.25 30.20
N ASP A 22 -49.26 13.36 31.49
CA ASP A 22 -48.89 14.63 32.14
C ASP A 22 -47.55 15.15 31.59
N PHE A 23 -47.33 16.46 31.61
CA PHE A 23 -46.19 17.12 30.94
C PHE A 23 -44.82 16.56 31.40
N GLY A 24 -44.76 16.04 32.63
CA GLY A 24 -43.57 15.41 33.22
C GLY A 24 -43.09 14.16 32.48
N ASP A 25 -44.00 13.35 31.93
CA ASP A 25 -43.63 12.09 31.27
C ASP A 25 -42.91 12.35 29.94
N TYR A 26 -43.30 13.38 29.20
CA TYR A 26 -42.60 13.76 27.96
C TYR A 26 -41.17 14.22 28.23
N LEU A 27 -40.94 14.90 29.35
CA LEU A 27 -39.61 15.34 29.77
C LEU A 27 -38.69 14.14 30.03
N VAL A 28 -39.20 13.08 30.66
CA VAL A 28 -38.46 11.85 30.92
C VAL A 28 -38.13 11.12 29.61
N PHE A 29 -39.08 10.98 28.68
CA PHE A 29 -38.84 10.36 27.37
C PHE A 29 -37.86 11.16 26.51
N LEU A 30 -37.92 12.49 26.54
CA LEU A 30 -36.97 13.37 25.85
C LEU A 30 -35.55 13.18 26.38
N LEU A 31 -35.39 13.12 27.70
CA LEU A 31 -34.10 12.88 28.35
C LEU A 31 -33.55 11.48 28.03
N LEU A 32 -34.40 10.45 28.00
CA LEU A 32 -34.00 9.09 27.59
C LEU A 32 -33.57 9.04 26.12
N ALA A 33 -34.32 9.69 25.23
CA ALA A 33 -33.99 9.75 23.81
C ALA A 33 -32.67 10.49 23.55
N LEU A 34 -32.43 11.59 24.28
CA LEU A 34 -31.16 12.32 24.26
C LEU A 34 -30.02 11.45 24.81
N GLY A 35 -30.24 10.71 25.89
CA GLY A 35 -29.28 9.76 26.46
C GLY A 35 -28.89 8.66 25.47
N VAL A 36 -29.87 8.02 24.84
CA VAL A 36 -29.63 7.00 23.80
C VAL A 36 -28.86 7.58 22.61
N ARG A 37 -29.18 8.81 22.19
CA ARG A 37 -28.47 9.50 21.10
C ARG A 37 -27.00 9.78 21.45
N LEU A 38 -26.71 10.21 22.68
CA LEU A 38 -25.34 10.45 23.14
C LEU A 38 -24.54 9.15 23.26
N ILE A 39 -25.16 8.07 23.75
CA ILE A 39 -24.54 6.73 23.79
C ILE A 39 -24.27 6.23 22.37
N TYR A 40 -25.22 6.40 21.45
CA TYR A 40 -25.05 5.99 20.06
C TYR A 40 -23.94 6.79 19.35
N GLN A 41 -23.82 8.09 19.64
CA GLN A 41 -22.70 8.92 19.15
C GLN A 41 -21.36 8.59 19.83
N GLY A 42 -21.37 8.14 21.08
CA GLY A 42 -20.16 7.70 21.80
C GLY A 42 -19.65 6.34 21.31
N ILE A 43 -20.54 5.41 21.01
CA ILE A 43 -20.21 4.08 20.46
C ILE A 43 -19.84 4.17 18.98
N LYS A 44 -20.51 5.04 18.22
CA LYS A 44 -20.14 5.36 16.83
C LYS A 44 -18.96 6.33 16.86
N GLY A 45 -17.79 5.78 17.20
CA GLY A 45 -16.55 6.52 17.43
C GLY A 45 -16.34 7.66 16.44
N ARG A 46 -15.89 8.82 16.96
CA ARG A 46 -15.49 9.97 16.14
C ARG A 46 -14.66 9.48 14.95
N PRO A 47 -14.88 10.00 13.72
CA PRO A 47 -13.93 9.77 12.65
C PRO A 47 -12.56 10.22 13.18
N ARG A 48 -11.62 9.28 13.27
CA ARG A 48 -10.26 9.56 13.74
C ARG A 48 -9.74 10.69 12.86
N THR A 49 -9.46 11.84 13.47
CA THR A 49 -8.62 12.84 12.81
C THR A 49 -7.34 12.12 12.39
N PRO A 50 -6.89 12.24 11.12
CA PRO A 50 -5.67 11.58 10.70
C PRO A 50 -4.55 12.09 11.61
N ARG A 51 -3.98 11.18 12.40
CA ARG A 51 -2.81 11.45 13.24
C ARG A 51 -1.76 11.98 12.27
N LYS A 52 -1.26 13.21 12.47
CA LYS A 52 -0.11 13.72 11.70
C LYS A 52 0.95 12.63 11.76
N ASP A 53 1.33 12.12 10.60
CA ASP A 53 2.17 10.95 10.47
C ASP A 53 3.59 11.32 10.87
N VAL A 54 3.90 11.16 12.16
CA VAL A 54 5.21 11.52 12.71
C VAL A 54 6.19 10.45 12.26
N MET A 55 7.16 10.84 11.43
CA MET A 55 8.27 9.97 11.05
C MET A 55 8.98 9.46 12.30
N PRO A 56 9.43 8.18 12.34
CA PRO A 56 10.26 7.69 13.44
C PRO A 56 11.48 8.58 13.61
N ALA A 57 11.82 8.93 14.86
CA ALA A 57 13.00 9.74 15.17
C ALA A 57 14.29 9.10 14.62
N LEU A 58 15.25 9.93 14.21
CA LEU A 58 16.57 9.45 13.79
C LEU A 58 17.32 8.99 15.04
N THR A 59 17.65 7.70 15.11
CA THR A 59 18.56 7.22 16.14
C THR A 59 19.98 7.61 15.76
N LYS A 60 20.81 7.93 16.75
CA LYS A 60 22.22 8.29 16.55
C LYS A 60 22.98 7.26 15.71
N GLU A 61 22.73 5.98 15.92
CA GLU A 61 23.30 4.88 15.13
C GLU A 61 22.96 4.98 13.63
N LYS A 62 21.71 5.34 13.29
CA LYS A 62 21.31 5.49 11.88
C LYS A 62 21.88 6.75 11.25
N GLU A 63 22.01 7.82 12.03
CA GLU A 63 22.67 9.05 11.61
C GLU A 63 24.14 8.79 11.27
N GLU A 64 24.86 8.11 12.17
CA GLU A 64 26.25 7.67 11.96
C GLU A 64 26.39 6.75 10.73
N TYR A 65 25.43 5.86 10.50
CA TYR A 65 25.39 5.03 9.29
C TYR A 65 25.32 5.87 8.01
N TYR A 66 24.34 6.78 7.90
CA TYR A 66 24.17 7.57 6.66
C TYR A 66 25.31 8.57 6.44
N THR A 67 25.78 9.21 7.51
CA THR A 67 26.93 10.12 7.43
C THR A 67 28.22 9.36 7.06
N GLY A 68 28.37 8.12 7.54
CA GLY A 68 29.46 7.21 7.12
C GLY A 68 29.43 6.85 5.63
N LEU A 69 28.25 6.91 5.00
CA LEU A 69 28.09 6.77 3.54
C LEU A 69 28.33 8.08 2.76
N GLY A 70 28.68 9.17 3.44
CA GLY A 70 28.96 10.47 2.82
C GLY A 70 27.73 11.33 2.53
N MET A 71 26.55 10.99 3.07
CA MET A 71 25.33 11.77 2.86
C MET A 71 25.31 13.04 3.73
N SER A 72 24.87 14.15 3.15
CA SER A 72 24.57 15.39 3.88
C SER A 72 23.28 15.28 4.69
N GLU A 73 23.09 16.14 5.69
CA GLU A 73 21.88 16.16 6.53
C GLU A 73 20.58 16.27 5.71
N SER A 74 20.58 17.10 4.66
CA SER A 74 19.43 17.27 3.76
C SER A 74 19.15 16.04 2.91
N GLU A 75 20.19 15.34 2.44
CA GLU A 75 20.03 14.07 1.71
C GLU A 75 19.49 12.98 2.63
N ILE A 76 19.93 12.95 3.89
CA ILE A 76 19.43 12.02 4.91
C ILE A 76 17.94 12.30 5.19
N GLU A 77 17.56 13.56 5.36
CA GLU A 77 16.18 13.95 5.57
C GLU A 77 15.30 13.56 4.37
N LEU A 78 15.70 13.95 3.15
CA LEU A 78 15.01 13.62 1.92
C LEU A 78 14.84 12.10 1.74
N PHE A 79 15.91 11.33 1.96
CA PHE A 79 15.87 9.89 1.86
C PHE A 79 14.86 9.29 2.83
N ARG A 80 14.92 9.69 4.11
CA ARG A 80 14.05 9.16 5.15
C ARG A 80 12.59 9.51 4.92
N GLU A 81 12.32 10.74 4.50
CA GLU A 81 10.98 11.18 4.12
C GLU A 81 10.45 10.36 2.95
N THR A 82 11.23 10.25 1.89
CA THR A 82 10.88 9.50 0.68
C THR A 82 10.59 8.03 1.03
N MET A 83 11.47 7.36 1.79
CA MET A 83 11.26 5.97 2.21
C MET A 83 10.03 5.79 3.10
N ASN A 84 9.73 6.76 3.98
CA ASN A 84 8.52 6.70 4.79
C ASN A 84 7.25 6.79 3.91
N ILE A 85 7.23 7.69 2.93
CA ILE A 85 6.12 7.84 1.98
C ILE A 85 5.98 6.56 1.13
N SER A 86 7.06 6.09 0.53
CA SER A 86 7.04 4.90 -0.34
C SER A 86 6.61 3.64 0.41
N LYS A 87 7.01 3.47 1.67
CA LYS A 87 6.54 2.34 2.51
C LYS A 87 5.02 2.34 2.68
N LYS A 88 4.41 3.52 2.89
CA LYS A 88 2.96 3.64 3.01
C LYS A 88 2.28 3.36 1.67
N GLN A 89 2.82 3.90 0.59
CA GLN A 89 2.34 3.64 -0.76
C GLN A 89 2.36 2.15 -1.10
N ILE A 90 3.45 1.43 -0.82
CA ILE A 90 3.55 -0.02 -1.02
C ILE A 90 2.55 -0.78 -0.15
N THR A 91 2.32 -0.33 1.08
CA THR A 91 1.32 -0.94 1.98
C THR A 91 -0.10 -0.73 1.47
N GLN A 92 -0.40 0.47 0.96
CA GLN A 92 -1.69 0.80 0.34
C GLN A 92 -1.89 -0.01 -0.94
N LEU A 93 -0.88 -0.07 -1.80
CA LEU A 93 -0.89 -0.88 -3.02
C LEU A 93 -1.18 -2.35 -2.70
N GLN A 94 -0.50 -2.91 -1.70
CA GLN A 94 -0.74 -4.28 -1.24
C GLN A 94 -2.19 -4.48 -0.79
N THR A 95 -2.75 -3.51 -0.07
CA THR A 95 -4.13 -3.57 0.40
C THR A 95 -5.09 -3.57 -0.80
N ASN A 96 -4.91 -2.64 -1.74
CA ASN A 96 -5.75 -2.49 -2.92
C ASN A 96 -5.69 -3.71 -3.85
N MET A 97 -4.48 -4.22 -4.14
CA MET A 97 -4.28 -5.36 -5.04
C MET A 97 -4.98 -6.64 -4.55
N LYS A 98 -5.25 -6.74 -3.24
CA LYS A 98 -5.96 -7.87 -2.63
C LYS A 98 -7.48 -7.69 -2.58
N GLN A 99 -8.03 -6.50 -2.85
CA GLN A 99 -9.46 -6.21 -2.67
C GLN A 99 -10.35 -6.93 -3.69
N ASN A 100 -9.88 -7.19 -4.90
CA ASN A 100 -10.66 -7.88 -5.92
C ASN A 100 -9.82 -8.81 -6.80
N ALA A 101 -10.50 -9.72 -7.50
CA ALA A 101 -9.86 -10.75 -8.31
C ALA A 101 -9.05 -10.18 -9.50
N LYS A 102 -9.48 -9.05 -10.06
CA LYS A 102 -8.85 -8.46 -11.24
C LYS A 102 -7.51 -7.82 -10.91
N LEU A 103 -7.46 -7.01 -9.85
CA LEU A 103 -6.22 -6.44 -9.33
C LEU A 103 -5.27 -7.53 -8.83
N LYS A 104 -5.80 -8.55 -8.15
CA LYS A 104 -5.01 -9.72 -7.73
C LYS A 104 -4.39 -10.45 -8.92
N ALA A 105 -5.13 -10.60 -10.02
CA ALA A 105 -4.61 -11.24 -11.22
C ALA A 105 -3.52 -10.42 -11.91
N ILE A 106 -3.59 -9.08 -11.85
CA ILE A 106 -2.53 -8.19 -12.34
C ILE A 106 -1.25 -8.40 -11.50
N ASP A 107 -1.38 -8.38 -10.17
CA ASP A 107 -0.24 -8.62 -9.27
C ASP A 107 0.40 -10.00 -9.50
N LEU A 108 -0.40 -11.05 -9.66
CA LEU A 108 0.10 -12.41 -9.95
C LEU A 108 0.78 -12.54 -11.31
N ARG A 109 0.39 -11.74 -12.31
CA ARG A 109 0.99 -11.78 -13.65
C ARG A 109 2.36 -11.14 -13.68
N HIS A 110 2.52 -10.04 -12.94
CA HIS A 110 3.73 -9.21 -13.00
C HIS A 110 4.63 -9.32 -11.76
N ASP A 111 4.18 -9.96 -10.68
CA ASP A 111 4.85 -9.91 -9.39
C ASP A 111 5.05 -8.47 -8.87
N THR A 112 4.09 -7.58 -9.13
CA THR A 112 4.21 -6.13 -8.87
C THR A 112 4.55 -5.81 -7.42
N LEU A 113 3.83 -6.41 -6.46
CA LEU A 113 4.09 -6.20 -5.04
C LEU A 113 5.45 -6.75 -4.61
N LYS A 114 5.93 -7.82 -5.24
CA LYS A 114 7.24 -8.39 -4.96
C LYS A 114 8.33 -7.45 -5.47
N ALA A 115 8.22 -6.98 -6.72
CA ALA A 115 9.15 -6.01 -7.31
C ALA A 115 9.21 -4.70 -6.51
N ALA A 116 8.06 -4.10 -6.17
CA ALA A 116 8.01 -2.86 -5.40
C ALA A 116 8.69 -2.99 -4.02
N LYS A 117 8.47 -4.12 -3.33
CA LYS A 117 9.10 -4.40 -2.03
C LYS A 117 10.59 -4.69 -2.15
N ALA A 118 11.00 -5.41 -3.20
CA ALA A 118 12.39 -5.71 -3.46
C ALA A 118 13.17 -4.43 -3.75
N LEU A 119 12.68 -3.58 -4.66
CA LEU A 119 13.27 -2.27 -4.95
C LEU A 119 13.37 -1.38 -3.70
N PHE A 120 12.30 -1.32 -2.90
CA PHE A 120 12.34 -0.61 -1.62
C PHE A 120 13.40 -1.16 -0.66
N LYS A 121 13.56 -2.49 -0.59
CA LYS A 121 14.56 -3.12 0.27
C LYS A 121 15.98 -2.80 -0.19
N GLU A 122 16.25 -2.86 -1.49
CA GLU A 122 17.57 -2.51 -2.03
C GLU A 122 17.89 -1.03 -1.83
N LEU A 123 16.92 -0.12 -1.99
CA LEU A 123 17.10 1.31 -1.67
C LEU A 123 17.39 1.57 -0.19
N VAL A 124 16.78 0.81 0.72
CA VAL A 124 17.08 0.91 2.15
C VAL A 124 18.50 0.43 2.48
N LYS A 125 18.99 -0.56 1.74
CA LYS A 125 20.37 -1.06 1.84
C LYS A 125 21.36 -0.03 1.28
N GLU A 126 21.03 0.60 0.16
CA GLU A 126 21.92 1.49 -0.60
C GLU A 126 21.30 2.90 -0.78
N PRO A 127 21.25 3.70 0.29
CA PRO A 127 20.50 4.97 0.31
C PRO A 127 21.06 6.04 -0.65
N THR A 128 22.35 5.96 -0.99
CA THR A 128 23.01 6.87 -1.94
C THR A 128 22.52 6.70 -3.38
N ARG A 129 21.91 5.55 -3.70
CA ARG A 129 21.35 5.23 -5.03
C ARG A 129 19.92 5.72 -5.23
N LEU A 130 19.36 6.48 -4.28
CA LEU A 130 18.01 7.05 -4.41
C LEU A 130 17.73 7.75 -5.76
N PRO A 131 18.68 8.53 -6.36
CA PRO A 131 18.45 9.16 -7.66
C PRO A 131 18.14 8.18 -8.79
N GLU A 132 18.72 6.98 -8.76
CA GLU A 132 18.52 5.92 -9.76
C GLU A 132 17.08 5.40 -9.77
N ALA A 133 16.39 5.46 -8.61
CA ALA A 133 15.00 5.03 -8.46
C ALA A 133 14.00 6.20 -8.47
N SER A 134 14.41 7.40 -8.86
CA SER A 134 13.54 8.60 -8.85
C SER A 134 12.22 8.40 -9.61
N GLN A 135 12.25 7.74 -10.77
CA GLN A 135 11.06 7.47 -11.56
C GLN A 135 10.08 6.54 -10.83
N PHE A 136 10.59 5.49 -10.17
CA PHE A 136 9.78 4.62 -9.32
C PHE A 136 9.15 5.40 -8.16
N LEU A 137 9.97 6.14 -7.41
CA LEU A 137 9.59 6.79 -6.15
C LEU A 137 8.58 7.93 -6.34
N TYR A 138 8.74 8.72 -7.39
CA TYR A 138 7.97 9.96 -7.58
C TYR A 138 6.92 9.89 -8.68
N THR A 139 6.95 8.85 -9.54
CA THR A 139 5.99 8.70 -10.64
C THR A 139 5.27 7.36 -10.59
N HIS A 140 5.98 6.24 -10.77
CA HIS A 140 5.30 4.97 -11.01
C HIS A 140 4.56 4.45 -9.78
N LEU A 141 5.20 4.44 -8.61
CA LEU A 141 4.59 3.96 -7.36
C LEU A 141 3.42 4.83 -6.89
N PRO A 142 3.52 6.17 -6.84
CA PRO A 142 2.37 7.02 -6.52
C PRO A 142 1.20 6.81 -7.49
N ASN A 143 1.47 6.80 -8.80
CA ASN A 143 0.42 6.71 -9.82
C ASN A 143 -0.35 5.38 -9.75
N ILE A 144 0.34 4.24 -9.57
CA ILE A 144 -0.34 2.95 -9.46
C ILE A 144 -1.16 2.86 -8.15
N VAL A 145 -0.69 3.48 -7.07
CA VAL A 145 -1.46 3.59 -5.82
C VAL A 145 -2.73 4.40 -6.03
N ASP A 146 -2.66 5.56 -6.67
CA ASP A 146 -3.82 6.40 -6.92
C ASP A 146 -4.82 5.73 -7.86
N LEU A 147 -4.35 5.10 -8.93
CA LEU A 147 -5.20 4.33 -9.84
C LEU A 147 -5.90 3.18 -9.14
N THR A 148 -5.19 2.43 -8.29
CA THR A 148 -5.79 1.32 -7.55
C THR A 148 -6.73 1.79 -6.43
N ASN A 149 -6.47 2.94 -5.79
CA ASN A 149 -7.40 3.57 -4.86
C ASN A 149 -8.72 3.91 -5.56
N ASN A 150 -8.65 4.65 -6.67
CA ASN A 150 -9.81 5.06 -7.45
C ASN A 150 -10.57 3.84 -8.00
N TYR A 151 -9.84 2.82 -8.47
CA TYR A 151 -10.45 1.57 -8.91
C TYR A 151 -11.26 0.93 -7.79
N VAL A 152 -10.66 0.76 -6.60
CA VAL A 152 -11.31 0.10 -5.46
C VAL A 152 -12.54 0.88 -5.01
N GLU A 153 -12.45 2.21 -4.94
CA GLU A 153 -13.57 3.09 -4.59
C GLU A 153 -14.76 2.88 -5.54
N ILE A 154 -14.53 3.04 -6.85
CA ILE A 154 -15.58 2.90 -7.87
C ILE A 154 -16.13 1.48 -7.92
N ASN A 155 -15.26 0.47 -7.81
CA ASN A 155 -15.67 -0.93 -7.81
C ASN A 155 -16.60 -1.26 -6.63
N ASN A 156 -16.47 -0.56 -5.50
CA ASN A 156 -17.29 -0.79 -4.31
C ASN A 156 -18.62 -0.01 -4.32
N HIS A 157 -18.89 0.83 -5.32
CA HIS A 157 -20.19 1.50 -5.46
C HIS A 157 -21.33 0.48 -5.69
N GLU A 158 -22.46 0.68 -4.98
CA GLU A 158 -23.64 -0.21 -5.04
C GLU A 158 -24.37 -0.14 -6.38
N VAL A 159 -24.43 1.05 -6.99
CA VAL A 159 -25.09 1.28 -8.29
C VAL A 159 -24.02 1.65 -9.31
N LYS A 160 -23.83 0.79 -10.32
CA LYS A 160 -22.85 0.99 -11.40
C LYS A 160 -23.56 0.94 -12.75
N SER A 161 -23.39 1.98 -13.57
CA SER A 161 -23.88 2.00 -14.95
C SER A 161 -22.97 1.17 -15.86
N LYS A 162 -23.42 0.85 -17.07
CA LYS A 162 -22.60 0.16 -18.09
C LYS A 162 -21.32 0.94 -18.41
N GLU A 163 -21.40 2.26 -18.45
CA GLU A 163 -20.26 3.15 -18.68
C GLU A 163 -19.21 3.03 -17.57
N VAL A 164 -19.63 2.93 -16.31
CA VAL A 164 -18.73 2.75 -15.16
C VAL A 164 -17.95 1.43 -15.27
N TYR A 165 -18.57 0.35 -15.73
CA TYR A 165 -17.85 -0.90 -15.99
C TYR A 165 -16.81 -0.77 -17.10
N GLY A 166 -17.12 -0.02 -18.17
CA GLY A 166 -16.14 0.30 -19.22
C GLY A 166 -14.94 1.07 -18.68
N LYS A 167 -15.16 2.05 -17.80
CA LYS A 167 -14.08 2.80 -17.15
C LYS A 167 -13.27 1.96 -16.17
N LEU A 168 -13.89 1.02 -15.46
CA LEU A 168 -13.16 0.06 -14.63
C LEU A 168 -12.27 -0.85 -15.49
N GLU A 169 -12.72 -1.27 -16.67
CA GLU A 169 -11.90 -2.05 -17.60
C GLU A 169 -10.68 -1.26 -18.08
N GLU A 170 -10.88 -0.03 -18.54
CA GLU A 170 -9.82 0.88 -18.97
C GLU A 170 -8.80 1.11 -17.84
N SER A 171 -9.28 1.40 -16.63
CA SER A 171 -8.42 1.56 -15.45
C SER A 171 -7.62 0.29 -15.15
N ALA A 172 -8.21 -0.90 -15.28
CA ALA A 172 -7.47 -2.15 -15.06
C ALA A 172 -6.35 -2.35 -16.08
N GLN A 173 -6.55 -1.97 -17.34
CA GLN A 173 -5.53 -2.05 -18.38
C GLN A 173 -4.38 -1.06 -18.13
N ILE A 174 -4.68 0.13 -17.61
CA ILE A 174 -3.65 1.10 -17.24
C ILE A 174 -2.88 0.62 -16.01
N ILE A 175 -3.58 0.10 -15.00
CA ILE A 175 -2.95 -0.51 -13.81
C ILE A 175 -2.03 -1.66 -14.21
N ASP A 176 -2.41 -2.46 -15.20
CA ASP A 176 -1.58 -3.54 -15.74
C ASP A 176 -0.28 -3.04 -16.37
N GLN A 177 -0.35 -1.96 -17.16
CA GLN A 177 0.85 -1.34 -17.74
C GLN A 177 1.74 -0.72 -16.67
N MET A 178 1.15 -0.04 -15.68
CA MET A 178 1.89 0.52 -14.55
C MET A 178 2.55 -0.58 -13.72
N ALA A 179 1.89 -1.72 -13.53
CA ALA A 179 2.46 -2.89 -12.86
C ALA A 179 3.73 -3.39 -13.56
N ALA A 180 3.73 -3.46 -14.90
CA ALA A 180 4.92 -3.82 -15.67
C ALA A 180 6.05 -2.78 -15.53
N LEU A 181 5.73 -1.49 -15.45
CA LEU A 181 6.72 -0.43 -15.24
C LEU A 181 7.44 -0.57 -13.88
N ILE A 182 6.70 -0.90 -12.81
CA ILE A 182 7.30 -1.15 -11.49
C ILE A 182 8.31 -2.31 -11.53
N VAL A 183 8.00 -3.37 -12.28
CA VAL A 183 8.91 -4.52 -12.46
C VAL A 183 10.15 -4.09 -13.22
N LYS A 184 9.97 -3.29 -14.28
CA LYS A 184 11.07 -2.73 -15.05
C LYS A 184 11.97 -1.82 -14.20
N ASP A 185 11.40 -0.97 -13.34
CA ASP A 185 12.19 -0.13 -12.44
C ASP A 185 13.07 -0.98 -11.52
N TYR A 186 12.51 -2.07 -10.96
CA TYR A 186 13.29 -3.00 -10.14
C TYR A 186 14.42 -3.66 -10.94
N GLN A 187 14.12 -4.19 -12.13
CA GLN A 187 15.11 -4.81 -13.01
C GLN A 187 16.23 -3.85 -13.40
N GLN A 188 15.88 -2.61 -13.72
CA GLN A 188 16.86 -1.58 -14.06
C GLN A 188 17.74 -1.25 -12.85
N PHE A 189 17.16 -1.13 -11.66
CA PHE A 189 17.91 -0.83 -10.45
C PHE A 189 18.93 -1.93 -10.11
N VAL A 190 18.58 -3.21 -10.29
CA VAL A 190 19.51 -4.33 -10.00
C VAL A 190 20.35 -4.76 -11.20
N SER A 191 20.20 -4.11 -12.36
CA SER A 191 20.87 -4.54 -13.59
C SER A 191 22.40 -4.46 -13.51
N ASN A 192 22.93 -3.41 -12.87
CA ASN A 192 24.38 -3.26 -12.68
C ASN A 192 24.98 -4.43 -11.89
N ASP A 193 24.28 -4.91 -10.85
CA ASP A 193 24.72 -6.05 -10.03
C ASP A 193 24.74 -7.37 -10.86
N LEU A 194 23.86 -7.48 -11.86
CA LEU A 194 23.82 -8.64 -12.76
C LEU A 194 24.96 -8.60 -13.79
N GLU A 195 25.28 -7.42 -14.33
CA GLU A 195 26.41 -7.26 -15.25
C GLU A 195 27.75 -7.59 -14.55
N GLU A 196 27.92 -7.16 -13.30
CA GLU A 196 29.09 -7.52 -12.48
C GLU A 196 29.17 -9.04 -12.27
N MET A 197 28.05 -9.68 -11.92
CA MET A 197 27.99 -11.13 -11.76
C MET A 197 28.32 -11.90 -13.05
N ASP A 198 27.86 -11.43 -14.22
CA ASP A 198 28.19 -12.05 -15.51
C ASP A 198 29.70 -11.95 -15.82
N VAL A 199 30.33 -10.82 -15.48
CA VAL A 199 31.80 -10.68 -15.58
C VAL A 199 32.50 -11.65 -14.64
N GLU A 200 32.11 -11.72 -13.37
CA GLU A 200 32.68 -12.65 -12.39
C GLU A 200 32.53 -14.11 -12.83
N LEU A 201 31.35 -14.50 -13.31
CA LEU A 201 31.09 -15.84 -13.86
C LEU A 201 31.95 -16.13 -15.09
N SER A 202 32.17 -15.14 -15.96
CA SER A 202 33.04 -15.30 -17.14
C SER A 202 34.51 -15.51 -16.76
N ILE A 203 34.98 -14.81 -15.71
CA ILE A 203 36.33 -14.97 -15.16
C ILE A 203 36.46 -16.34 -14.49
N ALA A 204 35.47 -16.73 -13.68
CA ALA A 204 35.44 -18.03 -13.02
C ALA A 204 35.46 -19.17 -14.04
N ARG A 205 34.61 -19.12 -15.08
CA ARG A 205 34.62 -20.10 -16.19
C ARG A 205 35.96 -20.17 -16.88
N ARG A 206 36.56 -19.02 -17.22
CA ARG A 206 37.88 -18.97 -17.86
C ARG A 206 38.97 -19.59 -16.98
N ASN A 207 38.91 -19.38 -15.66
CA ASN A 207 39.85 -19.97 -14.72
C ASN A 207 39.66 -21.50 -14.61
N LEU A 208 38.42 -22.00 -14.59
CA LEU A 208 38.12 -23.43 -14.61
C LEU A 208 38.61 -24.10 -15.90
N ASP A 209 38.43 -23.44 -17.06
CA ASP A 209 38.90 -23.95 -18.35
C ASP A 209 40.43 -23.93 -18.48
N SER A 210 41.12 -23.11 -17.68
CA SER A 210 42.57 -22.92 -17.72
C SER A 210 43.33 -23.79 -16.69
N ASP A 211 42.63 -24.44 -15.77
CA ASP A 211 43.22 -25.27 -14.70
C ASP A 211 42.55 -26.66 -14.65
N PRO A 212 43.15 -27.69 -15.29
CA PRO A 212 42.57 -29.01 -15.41
C PRO A 212 42.35 -29.74 -14.08
N ASP A 213 43.07 -29.39 -13.01
CA ASP A 213 42.93 -30.01 -11.69
C ASP A 213 41.66 -29.53 -10.93
N LEU A 214 41.14 -28.34 -11.26
CA LEU A 214 39.88 -27.82 -10.71
C LEU A 214 38.66 -28.47 -11.35
N ALA A 215 38.70 -28.77 -12.65
CA ALA A 215 37.60 -29.38 -13.38
C ALA A 215 37.27 -30.80 -12.89
N GLU A 216 38.28 -31.58 -12.48
CA GLU A 216 38.08 -32.92 -11.92
C GLU A 216 37.36 -32.87 -10.55
N GLN A 217 37.70 -31.91 -9.68
CA GLN A 217 37.09 -31.78 -8.33
C GLN A 217 35.59 -31.43 -8.36
N PHE A 218 35.12 -30.68 -9.36
CA PHE A 218 33.68 -30.40 -9.51
C PHE A 218 32.91 -31.58 -10.12
N SER A 219 33.55 -32.37 -10.98
CA SER A 219 32.92 -33.58 -11.55
C SER A 219 32.68 -34.69 -10.52
N GLU A 220 33.49 -34.72 -9.45
CA GLU A 220 33.33 -35.67 -8.34
C GLU A 220 32.27 -35.23 -7.31
N GLN A 221 31.84 -33.96 -7.31
CA GLN A 221 30.79 -33.45 -6.40
C GLN A 221 29.36 -33.56 -6.96
N GLU A 222 29.19 -33.92 -8.24
CA GLU A 222 27.88 -34.19 -8.87
C GLU A 222 27.45 -35.68 -8.86
N ILE A 223 28.14 -36.55 -8.09
CA ILE A 223 27.75 -37.96 -7.87
C ILE A 223 27.14 -38.16 -6.47
#